data_AF-A0A7C8EFJ7-F1
#
_entry.id   AF-A0A7C8EFJ7-F1
#
_cell.length_a   1.000
_cell.length_b   1.000
_cell.length_c   1.000
_cell.angle_alpha   90.00
_cell.angle_beta   90.00
_cell.angle_gamma   90.00
#
_symmetry.space_group_name_H-M   'P 1'
#
loop_
_entity.id
_entity.type
_entity.pdbx_description
1 polymer ?
#
loop_
_entity_poly.entity_id
_entity_poly.type
_entity_poly.pdbx_seq_one_letter_code
_entity_poly.pdbx_strand_id
1 'polypeptide(L)' 'METADMNDRLPKRSDFPDGTEFVIKEFNVPLVCIPGKGWFNWFGGKPRKYDVKGLKPGNNWEADSFEQWLEIVEESIR' A
#
# COMPACT_ATOMS: atom_id res chain seq x y z
N MET A 1 -8.21 -22.91 -16.40
CA MET A 1 -8.30 -21.74 -15.49
C MET A 1 -6.97 -21.70 -14.78
N GLU A 2 -6.04 -20.94 -15.33
CA GLU A 2 -4.65 -20.93 -14.91
C GLU A 2 -4.47 -19.67 -14.07
N THR A 3 -4.52 -19.81 -12.75
CA THR A 3 -4.23 -18.71 -11.82
C THR A 3 -2.72 -18.58 -11.75
N ALA A 4 -2.15 -17.93 -12.76
CA ALA A 4 -0.73 -17.66 -12.84
C ALA A 4 -0.24 -16.95 -11.56
N ASP A 5 0.83 -17.50 -10.99
CA ASP A 5 1.76 -16.85 -10.08
C ASP A 5 1.93 -15.35 -10.37
N MET A 6 1.40 -14.52 -9.49
CA MET A 6 1.72 -13.08 -9.44
C MET A 6 2.50 -12.82 -8.14
N ASN A 7 3.68 -13.44 -8.11
CA ASN A 7 4.91 -13.11 -7.39
C ASN A 7 4.83 -12.63 -5.94
N ASP A 8 5.53 -13.37 -5.07
CA ASP A 8 6.11 -12.96 -3.78
C ASP A 8 7.16 -11.82 -3.91
N ARG A 9 7.02 -10.93 -4.90
CA ARG A 9 7.93 -9.81 -5.12
C ARG A 9 7.36 -8.55 -4.51
N LEU A 10 8.22 -7.79 -3.83
CA LEU A 10 7.90 -6.45 -3.37
C LEU A 10 7.53 -5.55 -4.57
N PRO A 11 6.53 -4.67 -4.42
CA PRO A 11 6.13 -3.76 -5.48
C PRO A 11 7.25 -2.75 -5.78
N LYS A 12 7.27 -2.21 -7.00
CA LYS A 12 8.16 -1.14 -7.44
C LYS A 12 7.36 0.13 -7.68
N ARG A 13 7.99 1.31 -7.58
CA ARG A 13 7.32 2.60 -7.84
C ARG A 13 6.62 2.63 -9.21
N SER A 14 7.23 2.04 -10.23
CA SER A 14 6.69 1.94 -11.59
C SER A 14 5.46 1.04 -11.74
N ASP A 15 5.11 0.26 -10.71
CA ASP A 15 3.87 -0.53 -10.71
C ASP A 15 2.64 0.35 -10.40
N PHE A 16 2.85 1.59 -9.96
CA PHE A 16 1.81 2.55 -9.61
C PHE A 16 1.75 3.69 -10.62
N PRO A 17 0.56 4.18 -10.98
CA PRO A 17 0.43 5.34 -11.85
C PRO A 17 0.90 6.62 -11.14
N ASP A 18 1.25 7.62 -11.94
CA ASP A 18 1.52 8.97 -11.43
C ASP A 18 0.33 9.51 -10.63
N GLY A 19 0.64 10.26 -9.56
CA GLY A 19 -0.35 10.75 -8.61
C GLY A 19 -0.83 9.71 -7.58
N THR A 20 -0.23 8.51 -7.54
CA THR A 20 -0.46 7.58 -6.43
C THR A 20 0.13 8.14 -5.13
N GLU A 21 -0.71 8.22 -4.10
CA GLU A 21 -0.31 8.61 -2.75
C GLU A 21 0.06 7.36 -1.95
N PHE A 22 1.14 7.44 -1.18
CA PHE A 22 1.64 6.37 -0.31
C PHE A 22 1.45 6.83 1.12
N VAL A 23 0.70 6.07 1.91
CA VAL A 23 0.23 6.49 3.23
C VAL A 23 0.53 5.40 4.25
N ILE A 24 0.95 5.81 5.43
CA ILE A 24 1.15 4.92 6.57
C ILE A 24 0.01 5.19 7.54
N LYS A 25 -0.78 4.17 7.84
CA LYS A 25 -1.82 4.22 8.87
C LYS A 25 -1.33 3.59 10.17
N GLU A 26 -1.70 4.23 11.27
CA GLU A 26 -1.34 3.96 12.65
C GLU A 26 0.16 4.01 12.86
N PHE A 27 0.91 3.01 12.40
CA PHE A 27 2.37 3.00 12.38
C PHE A 27 2.93 1.99 11.36
N ASN A 28 2.14 0.98 10.99
CA ASN A 28 2.61 -0.19 10.25
C ASN A 28 1.63 -0.68 9.18
N VAL A 29 0.58 0.08 8.85
CA VAL A 29 -0.37 -0.31 7.81
C VAL A 29 -0.05 0.46 6.53
N PRO A 30 0.59 -0.17 5.53
CA PRO A 30 0.96 0.49 4.29
C PRO A 30 -0.27 0.58 3.38
N LEU A 31 -0.73 1.80 3.14
CA LEU A 31 -1.86 2.11 2.26
C LEU A 31 -1.39 2.83 1.00
N VAL A 32 -2.12 2.64 -0.09
CA VAL A 32 -2.01 3.48 -1.29
C VAL A 32 -3.36 4.03 -1.69
N CYS A 33 -3.41 5.30 -2.12
CA CYS A 33 -4.54 5.88 -2.82
C CYS A 33 -4.19 5.98 -4.31
N ILE A 34 -4.81 5.14 -5.13
CA ILE A 34 -4.57 5.14 -6.58
C ILE A 34 -5.63 6.00 -7.26
N PRO A 35 -5.26 7.03 -8.05
CA PRO A 35 -6.19 7.87 -8.78
C PRO A 35 -7.20 7.05 -9.59
N GLY A 36 -8.49 7.34 -9.39
CA GLY A 36 -9.59 6.65 -10.07
C GLY A 36 -9.85 5.20 -9.63
N LYS A 37 -9.05 4.62 -8.74
CA LYS A 37 -9.25 3.25 -8.20
C LYS A 37 -9.56 3.21 -6.70
N GLY A 38 -9.10 4.21 -5.95
CA GLY A 38 -9.33 4.33 -4.51
C GLY A 38 -8.22 3.69 -3.66
N TRP A 39 -8.58 3.32 -2.44
CA TRP A 39 -7.63 2.93 -1.39
C TRP A 39 -7.38 1.42 -1.35
N PHE A 40 -6.10 1.06 -1.16
CA PHE A 40 -5.67 -0.32 -1.00
C PHE A 40 -4.70 -0.46 0.17
N ASN A 41 -4.90 -1.49 0.98
CA ASN A 41 -3.98 -1.95 2.01
C ASN A 41 -3.02 -2.98 1.42
N TRP A 42 -1.73 -2.80 1.68
CA TRP A 42 -0.65 -3.67 1.23
C TRP A 42 0.00 -4.48 2.36
N PHE A 43 -0.55 -4.44 3.57
CA PHE A 43 -0.11 -5.30 4.67
C PHE A 43 -0.18 -6.77 4.26
N GLY A 44 0.94 -7.49 4.42
CA GLY A 44 1.11 -8.87 3.95
C GLY A 44 1.46 -8.97 2.46
N GLY A 45 1.98 -7.90 1.85
CA GLY A 45 2.57 -7.89 0.51
C GLY A 45 1.58 -7.94 -0.65
N LYS A 46 0.26 -7.97 -0.39
CA LYS A 46 -0.76 -8.10 -1.44
C LYS A 46 -1.84 -7.02 -1.30
N PRO A 47 -2.24 -6.36 -2.41
CA PRO A 47 -3.24 -5.31 -2.35
C PRO A 47 -4.61 -5.87 -1.98
N ARG A 48 -5.23 -5.27 -0.95
CA ARG A 48 -6.60 -5.51 -0.53
C ARG A 48 -7.36 -4.19 -0.54
N LYS A 49 -8.57 -4.16 -1.10
CA LYS A 49 -9.40 -2.94 -1.06
C LYS A 49 -9.55 -2.47 0.38
N TYR A 50 -9.38 -1.17 0.58
CA TYR A 50 -9.47 -0.53 1.89
C TYR A 50 -10.63 0.46 1.91
N ASP A 51 -11.43 0.42 2.98
CA ASP A 51 -12.50 1.41 3.19
C ASP A 51 -11.93 2.67 3.84
N VAL A 52 -12.06 3.79 3.16
CA VAL A 52 -11.59 5.11 3.59
C VAL A 52 -12.19 5.53 4.95
N LYS A 53 -13.32 4.96 5.37
CA LYS A 53 -13.90 5.20 6.71
C LYS A 53 -12.97 4.80 7.87
N GLY A 54 -11.96 3.98 7.60
CA GLY A 54 -10.90 3.65 8.56
C GLY A 54 -9.85 4.74 8.76
N LEU A 55 -9.79 5.75 7.87
CA LEU A 55 -8.92 6.92 8.00
C LEU A 55 -9.61 7.97 8.89
N LYS A 56 -8.95 8.32 9.99
CA LYS A 56 -9.40 9.32 10.96
C LYS A 56 -8.33 10.40 11.08
N PRO A 57 -8.70 11.64 11.45
CA PRO A 57 -7.71 12.67 11.73
C PRO A 57 -6.64 12.16 12.71
N GLY A 58 -5.37 12.27 12.32
CA GLY A 58 -4.22 11.90 13.16
C GLY A 58 -3.89 10.40 13.24
N ASN A 59 -4.57 9.52 12.51
CA ASN A 59 -4.24 8.08 12.50
C ASN A 59 -3.50 7.63 11.24
N ASN A 60 -3.15 8.55 10.33
CA ASN A 60 -2.43 8.26 9.11
C ASN A 60 -1.67 9.50 8.63
N TRP A 61 -0.63 9.29 7.85
CA TRP A 61 0.18 10.33 7.23
C TRP A 61 0.76 9.82 5.92
N GLU A 62 1.06 10.75 5.01
CA GLU A 62 1.80 10.41 3.79
C GLU A 62 3.19 9.91 4.17
N ALA A 63 3.65 8.85 3.52
CA ALA A 63 5.02 8.37 3.67
C ALA A 63 5.98 9.41 3.13
N ASP A 64 7.10 9.63 3.80
CA ASP A 64 8.16 10.55 3.39
C ASP A 64 8.78 10.14 2.05
N SER A 65 8.71 8.85 1.72
CA SER A 65 9.19 8.28 0.46
C SER A 65 8.48 6.97 0.11
N PHE A 66 8.65 6.54 -1.15
CA PHE A 66 8.20 5.21 -1.57
C PHE A 66 8.95 4.10 -0.80
N GLU A 67 10.23 4.32 -0.55
CA GLU A 67 11.11 3.37 0.14
C GLU A 67 10.68 3.16 1.59
N GLN A 68 10.33 4.22 2.33
CA GLN A 68 9.79 4.11 3.69
C GLN A 68 8.49 3.28 3.71
N TRP A 69 7.59 3.52 2.75
CA TRP A 69 6.37 2.75 2.63
C TRP A 69 6.65 1.27 2.28
N LEU A 70 7.63 1.03 1.39
CA LEU A 70 8.02 -0.31 0.95
C LEU A 70 8.64 -1.14 2.08
N GLU A 71 9.44 -0.51 2.95
CA GLU A 71 10.01 -1.15 4.15
C GLU A 71 8.90 -1.75 5.03
N ILE A 72 7.80 -1.02 5.26
CA ILE A 72 6.65 -1.51 6.03
C ILE A 72 5.95 -2.68 5.32
N VAL A 73 5.84 -2.63 3.99
CA VAL A 73 5.30 -3.76 3.22
C VAL A 73 6.18 -4.99 3.40
N GLU A 74 7.50 -4.83 3.27
CA GLU A 74 8.46 -5.93 3.47
C GLU A 74 8.39 -6.50 4.88
N GLU A 75 8.38 -5.66 5.90
CA GLU A 75 8.24 -6.08 7.30
C GLU A 75 6.94 -6.85 7.56
N SER A 76 5.83 -6.45 6.91
CA SER A 76 4.53 -7.10 7.08
C SER A 76 4.40 -8.49 6.45
N ILE A 77 5.36 -8.90 5.63
CA ILE A 77 5.39 -10.22 4.98
C ILE A 77 6.14 -11.25 5.86
N ARG A 78 7.04 -10.78 6.73
CA ARG A 78 7.87 -11.62 7.61
C ARG A 78 7.05 -12.20 8.76
#